data_AF-A0A2G9YJN4-F1
#
_entry.id   AF-A0A2G9YJN4-F1
#
_cell.length_a   1.000
_cell.length_b   1.000
_cell.length_c   1.000
_cell.angle_alpha   90.00
_cell.angle_beta   90.00
_cell.angle_gamma   90.00
#
_symmetry.space_group_name_H-M   'P 1'
#
loop_
_entity.id
_entity.type
_entity.pdbx_description
1 polymer ?
#
loop_
_entity_poly.entity_id
_entity_poly.type
_entity_poly.pdbx_seq_one_letter_code
_entity_poly.pdbx_strand_id
1 'polypeptide(L)'
;MSGATGSGKSICLNSIILSFLYQNSPDELRFILVDPKKVEMTSYNGIPHLLTPVVTEVDKTINSLKWLVAEMERRLKLFSERGSRDIASYNQKLRDKKLPYLILIIDELADLMAVAANDVEACIVRLAQMSRAVGIHLILATQRPSVNVITGLIKANIISRIAFAVASQIDSRTILDMSGAEKLLGNGDMLYIDSEIGKPKRIQGVYVSEKEIRNITGYIKEQG
;
A
#
# COMPACT_ATOMS: atom_id res chain seq x y z
N MET A 1 -6.26 3.97 -2.20
CA MET A 1 -7.25 3.16 -2.91
C MET A 1 -8.55 3.17 -2.12
N SER A 2 -9.71 3.43 -2.72
CA SER A 2 -10.97 3.38 -1.98
C SER A 2 -12.16 3.04 -2.88
N GLY A 3 -13.22 2.50 -2.30
CA GLY A 3 -14.43 2.05 -2.99
C GLY A 3 -15.42 1.37 -2.04
N ALA A 4 -16.66 1.21 -2.47
CA ALA A 4 -17.67 0.49 -1.69
C ALA A 4 -17.33 -1.01 -1.57
N THR A 5 -17.93 -1.69 -0.60
CA THR A 5 -17.84 -3.15 -0.47
C THR A 5 -18.29 -3.84 -1.77
N GLY A 6 -17.55 -4.88 -2.20
CA GLY A 6 -17.85 -5.60 -3.45
C GLY A 6 -17.42 -4.89 -4.74
N SER A 7 -16.84 -3.68 -4.66
CA SER A 7 -16.45 -2.91 -5.85
C SER A 7 -15.21 -3.45 -6.58
N GLY A 8 -14.43 -4.34 -5.95
CA GLY A 8 -13.20 -4.93 -6.50
C GLY A 8 -11.90 -4.48 -5.82
N LYS A 9 -11.97 -3.63 -4.78
CA LYS A 9 -10.82 -3.16 -4.00
C LYS A 9 -9.89 -4.29 -3.54
N SER A 10 -10.45 -5.29 -2.84
CA SER A 10 -9.64 -6.36 -2.25
C SER A 10 -8.98 -7.24 -3.30
N ILE A 11 -9.69 -7.55 -4.39
CA ILE A 11 -9.14 -8.29 -5.54
C ILE A 11 -7.99 -7.49 -6.16
N CYS A 12 -8.12 -6.17 -6.32
CA CYS A 12 -7.04 -5.34 -6.83
C CYS A 12 -5.81 -5.31 -5.91
N LEU A 13 -5.99 -5.22 -4.59
CA LEU A 13 -4.87 -5.32 -3.64
C LEU A 13 -4.13 -6.66 -3.78
N ASN A 14 -4.87 -7.76 -3.84
CA ASN A 14 -4.29 -9.09 -4.08
C ASN A 14 -3.54 -9.14 -5.42
N SER A 15 -4.13 -8.63 -6.50
CA SER A 15 -3.47 -8.55 -7.82
C SER A 15 -2.17 -7.74 -7.78
N ILE A 16 -2.13 -6.64 -7.02
CA ILE A 16 -0.90 -5.85 -6.83
C ILE A 16 0.16 -6.65 -6.06
N ILE A 17 -0.22 -7.28 -4.94
CA ILE A 17 0.70 -8.10 -4.13
C ILE A 17 1.29 -9.23 -4.99
N LEU A 18 0.44 -9.96 -5.71
CA LEU A 18 0.89 -11.02 -6.60
C LEU A 18 1.81 -10.49 -7.70
N SER A 19 1.50 -9.35 -8.31
CA SER A 19 2.37 -8.74 -9.33
C SER A 19 3.78 -8.48 -8.81
N PHE A 20 3.92 -8.05 -7.56
CA PHE A 20 5.23 -7.91 -6.92
C PHE A 20 5.89 -9.26 -6.65
N LEU A 21 5.16 -10.25 -6.13
CA LEU A 21 5.70 -11.58 -5.84
C LEU A 21 6.20 -12.30 -7.10
N TYR A 22 5.56 -12.09 -8.25
CA TYR A 22 5.99 -12.65 -9.54
C TYR A 22 7.31 -12.08 -10.06
N GLN A 23 7.73 -10.90 -9.59
CA GLN A 23 8.84 -10.16 -10.17
C GLN A 23 10.02 -9.95 -9.20
N ASN A 24 9.84 -10.23 -7.91
CA ASN A 24 10.82 -9.85 -6.88
C ASN A 24 11.07 -11.00 -5.91
N SER A 25 12.35 -11.23 -5.61
CA SER A 25 12.78 -12.10 -4.51
C SER A 25 12.61 -11.41 -3.15
N PRO A 26 12.60 -12.16 -2.03
CA PRO A 26 12.55 -11.58 -0.68
C PRO A 26 13.72 -10.65 -0.36
N ASP A 27 14.86 -10.80 -1.02
CA ASP A 27 16.03 -9.93 -0.81
C ASP A 27 15.90 -8.60 -1.56
N GLU A 28 15.03 -8.55 -2.58
CA GLU A 28 14.74 -7.34 -3.35
C GLU A 28 13.54 -6.57 -2.79
N LEU A 29 12.53 -7.28 -2.28
CA LEU A 29 11.28 -6.69 -1.83
C LEU A 29 10.73 -7.38 -0.58
N ARG A 30 10.34 -6.56 0.40
CA ARG A 30 9.72 -7.01 1.64
C ARG A 30 8.40 -6.29 1.90
N PHE A 31 7.47 -6.99 2.54
CA PHE A 31 6.14 -6.50 2.88
C PHE A 31 5.93 -6.35 4.38
N ILE A 32 5.14 -5.34 4.73
CA ILE A 32 4.36 -5.30 5.97
C ILE A 32 2.90 -5.21 5.53
N LEU A 33 2.12 -6.24 5.87
CA LEU A 33 0.70 -6.31 5.54
C LEU A 33 -0.14 -6.09 6.79
N VAL A 34 -1.14 -5.22 6.69
CA VAL A 34 -2.04 -4.86 7.78
C VAL A 34 -3.48 -5.17 7.34
N ASP A 35 -4.10 -6.10 8.05
CA ASP A 35 -5.47 -6.58 7.81
C ASP A 35 -6.20 -6.70 9.16
N PRO A 36 -6.81 -5.61 9.66
CA PRO A 36 -7.52 -5.61 10.94
C PRO A 36 -8.69 -6.59 10.99
N LYS A 37 -9.26 -6.93 9.83
CA LYS A 37 -10.45 -7.78 9.70
C LYS A 37 -10.11 -9.26 9.52
N LYS A 38 -8.85 -9.59 9.24
CA LYS A 38 -8.34 -10.97 9.02
C LYS A 38 -8.98 -11.69 7.82
N VAL A 39 -9.54 -10.95 6.86
CA VAL A 39 -10.29 -11.51 5.74
C VAL A 39 -9.45 -11.57 4.47
N GLU A 40 -8.65 -10.55 4.20
CA GLU A 40 -8.15 -10.29 2.85
C GLU A 40 -6.72 -10.78 2.65
N MET A 41 -5.86 -10.68 3.68
CA MET A 41 -4.41 -10.87 3.53
C MET A 41 -3.82 -12.00 4.36
N THR A 42 -4.63 -12.69 5.18
CA THR A 42 -4.15 -13.75 6.08
C THR A 42 -3.52 -14.95 5.35
N SER A 43 -3.93 -15.20 4.10
CA SER A 43 -3.38 -16.24 3.22
C SER A 43 -1.88 -16.07 2.92
N TYR A 44 -1.37 -14.84 2.97
CA TYR A 44 0.03 -14.52 2.76
C TYR A 44 0.93 -14.87 3.95
N ASN A 45 0.39 -15.17 5.14
CA ASN A 45 1.21 -15.54 6.29
C ASN A 45 2.16 -16.70 5.98
N GLY A 46 3.44 -16.53 6.32
CA GLY A 46 4.49 -17.52 6.11
C GLY A 46 5.28 -17.35 4.81
N ILE A 47 4.91 -16.44 3.91
CA ILE A 47 5.79 -16.14 2.77
C ILE A 47 7.07 -15.43 3.26
N PRO A 48 8.24 -15.68 2.65
CA PRO A 48 9.52 -15.09 3.05
C PRO A 48 9.58 -13.58 2.85
N HIS A 49 8.74 -13.02 1.97
CA HIS A 49 8.69 -11.57 1.75
C HIS A 49 8.15 -10.79 2.97
N LEU A 50 7.44 -11.42 3.90
CA LEU A 50 6.90 -10.74 5.08
C LEU A 50 8.00 -10.44 6.10
N LEU A 51 8.05 -9.19 6.58
CA LEU A 51 8.92 -8.82 7.72
C LEU A 51 8.34 -9.26 9.08
N THR A 52 7.03 -9.40 9.13
CA THR A 52 6.25 -9.81 10.30
C THR A 52 5.02 -10.56 9.82
N PRO A 53 4.44 -11.47 10.61
CA PRO A 53 3.09 -11.96 10.33
C PRO A 53 2.12 -10.81 10.08
N VAL A 54 1.10 -11.06 9.27
CA VAL A 54 0.07 -10.09 8.90
C VAL A 54 -0.47 -9.44 10.17
N VAL A 55 -0.36 -8.11 10.23
CA VAL A 55 -0.67 -7.33 11.43
C VAL A 55 -2.16 -7.10 11.49
N THR A 56 -2.77 -7.49 12.61
CA THR A 56 -4.23 -7.37 12.81
C THR A 56 -4.59 -6.39 13.92
N GLU A 57 -3.61 -6.01 14.74
CA GLU A 57 -3.80 -5.14 15.91
C GLU A 57 -3.41 -3.70 15.57
N VAL A 58 -4.21 -2.74 16.04
CA VAL A 58 -3.99 -1.30 15.78
C VAL A 58 -2.64 -0.85 16.37
N ASP A 59 -2.34 -1.21 17.62
CA ASP A 59 -1.10 -0.79 18.28
C ASP A 59 0.15 -1.32 17.56
N LYS A 60 0.12 -2.58 17.11
CA LYS A 60 1.21 -3.17 16.30
C LYS A 60 1.34 -2.47 14.94
N THR A 61 0.24 -2.00 14.37
CA THR A 61 0.26 -1.22 13.13
C THR A 61 0.94 0.13 13.34
N ILE A 62 0.61 0.83 14.42
CA ILE A 62 1.26 2.10 14.78
C ILE A 62 2.77 1.89 15.01
N ASN A 63 3.14 0.81 15.72
CA ASN A 63 4.55 0.47 15.91
C ASN A 63 5.26 0.16 14.59
N SER A 64 4.60 -0.51 13.65
CA SER A 64 5.15 -0.78 12.31
C SER A 64 5.36 0.51 11.50
N LEU A 65 4.42 1.46 11.58
CA LEU A 65 4.56 2.79 10.98
C LEU A 65 5.73 3.57 11.59
N LYS A 66 5.84 3.60 12.93
CA LYS A 66 6.96 4.25 13.64
C LYS A 66 8.31 3.61 13.28
N TRP A 67 8.35 2.28 13.16
CA TRP A 67 9.53 1.56 12.71
C TRP A 67 9.92 1.92 11.26
N LEU A 68 8.95 2.03 10.36
CA LEU A 68 9.21 2.46 8.98
C LEU A 68 9.78 3.88 8.91
N VAL A 69 9.31 4.79 9.77
CA VAL A 69 9.87 6.15 9.88
C VAL A 69 11.33 6.09 10.35
N ALA A 70 11.63 5.28 11.38
CA ALA A 70 13.00 5.09 11.86
C ALA A 70 13.91 4.44 10.80
N GLU A 71 13.42 3.45 10.07
CA GLU A 71 14.15 2.79 8.98
C GLU A 71 14.39 3.76 7.81
N MET A 72 13.42 4.61 7.49
CA MET A 72 13.59 5.69 6.51
C MET A 72 14.74 6.62 6.91
N GLU A 73 14.78 7.08 8.16
CA GLU A 73 15.83 7.96 8.67
C GLU A 73 17.20 7.27 8.69
N ARG A 74 17.24 5.98 9.09
CA ARG A 74 18.45 5.16 9.03
C ARG A 74 18.99 5.04 7.61
N ARG A 75 18.12 4.78 6.62
CA ARG A 75 18.50 4.70 5.20
C ARG A 75 19.00 6.03 4.67
N LEU A 76 18.34 7.14 5.00
CA LEU A 76 18.80 8.49 4.62
C LEU A 76 20.22 8.77 5.11
N LYS A 77 20.52 8.49 6.38
CA LYS A 77 21.86 8.64 6.95
C LYS A 77 22.89 7.77 6.22
N LEU A 78 22.56 6.49 6.03
CA LEU A 78 23.41 5.51 5.35
C LEU A 78 23.69 5.88 3.88
N PHE A 79 22.73 6.50 3.20
CA PHE A 79 22.87 6.94 1.81
C PHE A 79 23.78 8.15 1.72
N SER A 80 23.60 9.11 2.62
CA SER A 80 24.46 10.29 2.75
C SER A 80 25.92 9.90 3.00
N GLU A 81 26.17 9.02 3.98
CA GLU A 81 27.51 8.52 4.31
C GLU A 81 28.21 7.81 3.14
N ARG A 82 27.44 7.19 2.24
CA ARG A 82 27.95 6.48 1.06
C ARG A 82 27.81 7.27 -0.24
N GLY A 83 27.49 8.56 -0.18
CA GLY A 83 27.31 9.42 -1.35
C GLY A 83 26.33 8.84 -2.38
N SER A 84 25.22 8.26 -1.91
CA SER A 84 24.16 7.69 -2.74
C SER A 84 22.92 8.55 -2.63
N ARG A 85 22.24 8.81 -3.75
CA ARG A 85 21.08 9.70 -3.79
C ARG A 85 19.75 8.98 -3.51
N ASP A 86 19.73 7.67 -3.76
CA ASP A 86 18.55 6.82 -3.71
C ASP A 86 18.95 5.35 -3.48
N ILE A 87 17.96 4.50 -3.22
CA ILE A 87 18.18 3.07 -2.95
C ILE A 87 18.79 2.35 -4.15
N ALA A 88 18.47 2.76 -5.38
CA ALA A 88 19.01 2.14 -6.59
C ALA A 88 20.51 2.38 -6.70
N SER A 89 20.95 3.64 -6.59
CA SER A 89 22.37 4.03 -6.58
C SER A 89 23.12 3.47 -5.38
N TYR A 90 22.44 3.32 -4.23
CA TYR A 90 23.01 2.64 -3.07
C TYR A 90 23.26 1.15 -3.34
N ASN A 91 22.24 0.44 -3.84
CA ASN A 91 22.31 -1.00 -4.11
C ASN A 91 23.24 -1.35 -5.26
N GLN A 92 23.44 -0.47 -6.25
CA GLN A 92 24.41 -0.67 -7.33
C GLN A 92 25.86 -0.71 -6.83
N LYS A 93 26.16 -0.04 -5.70
CA LYS A 93 27.50 -0.06 -5.10
C LYS A 93 27.78 -1.33 -4.30
N LEU A 94 26.79 -2.20 -4.10
CA LEU A 94 26.88 -3.38 -3.24
C LEU A 94 26.66 -4.65 -4.05
N ARG A 95 27.54 -5.64 -3.83
CA ARG A 95 27.42 -6.97 -4.45
C ARG A 95 26.44 -7.86 -3.68
N ASP A 96 26.57 -7.93 -2.35
CA ASP A 96 25.89 -8.98 -1.57
C ASP A 96 24.89 -8.47 -0.51
N LYS A 97 25.00 -7.23 -0.04
CA LYS A 97 24.15 -6.68 1.04
C LYS A 97 23.26 -5.53 0.56
N LYS A 98 22.45 -5.79 -0.46
CA LYS A 98 21.46 -4.83 -0.96
C LYS A 98 20.36 -4.62 0.08
N LEU A 99 19.78 -3.43 0.11
CA LEU A 99 18.60 -3.15 0.89
C LEU A 99 17.35 -3.47 0.06
N PRO A 100 16.37 -4.20 0.61
CA PRO A 100 15.13 -4.45 -0.08
C PRO A 100 14.27 -3.19 -0.11
N TYR A 101 13.45 -3.07 -1.14
CA TYR A 101 12.30 -2.17 -1.14
C TYR A 101 11.30 -2.64 -0.08
N LEU A 102 10.72 -1.70 0.66
CA LEU A 102 9.70 -1.99 1.67
C LEU A 102 8.35 -1.48 1.19
N ILE A 103 7.34 -2.35 1.24
CA ILE A 103 5.96 -1.97 0.91
C ILE A 103 5.08 -2.23 2.12
N LEU A 104 4.52 -1.15 2.67
CA LEU A 104 3.45 -1.22 3.66
C LEU A 104 2.11 -1.22 2.94
N ILE A 105 1.27 -2.21 3.23
CA ILE A 105 -0.09 -2.27 2.72
C ILE A 105 -1.07 -2.30 3.88
N ILE A 106 -2.02 -1.37 3.89
CA ILE A 106 -3.09 -1.28 4.88
C ILE A 106 -4.42 -1.49 4.15
N ASP A 107 -5.14 -2.57 4.47
CA ASP A 107 -6.40 -2.89 3.79
C ASP A 107 -7.56 -1.93 4.17
N GLU A 108 -7.64 -1.56 5.45
CA GLU A 108 -8.68 -0.69 5.98
C GLU A 108 -8.08 0.38 6.90
N LEU A 109 -7.70 1.51 6.31
CA LEU A 109 -7.16 2.65 7.04
C LEU A 109 -8.16 3.24 8.03
N ALA A 110 -9.47 3.15 7.74
CA ALA A 110 -10.50 3.74 8.58
C ALA A 110 -10.51 3.18 10.01
N ASP A 111 -10.20 1.90 10.17
CA ASP A 111 -10.16 1.25 11.49
C ASP A 111 -9.00 1.79 12.35
N LEU A 112 -7.88 2.18 11.72
CA LEU A 112 -6.76 2.83 12.40
C LEU A 112 -7.08 4.28 12.75
N MET A 113 -7.68 5.01 11.81
CA MET A 113 -8.05 6.42 12.00
C MET A 113 -9.11 6.59 13.11
N ALA A 114 -10.01 5.62 13.28
CA ALA A 114 -11.02 5.66 14.34
C ALA A 114 -10.43 5.58 15.76
N VAL A 115 -9.24 5.00 15.92
CA VAL A 115 -8.60 4.77 17.22
C VAL A 115 -7.45 5.75 17.46
N ALA A 116 -6.62 5.99 16.44
CA ALA A 116 -5.35 6.70 16.60
C ALA A 116 -5.03 7.61 15.39
N ALA A 117 -6.00 8.39 14.91
CA ALA A 117 -5.85 9.26 13.74
C ALA A 117 -4.56 10.10 13.73
N ASN A 118 -4.25 10.78 14.84
CA ASN A 118 -3.12 11.70 14.91
C ASN A 118 -1.77 10.99 14.68
N ASP A 119 -1.55 9.86 15.36
CA ASP A 119 -0.30 9.10 15.22
C ASP A 119 -0.17 8.47 13.83
N VAL A 120 -1.26 7.93 13.30
CA VAL A 120 -1.32 7.27 11.99
C VAL A 120 -1.08 8.28 10.87
N GLU A 121 -1.78 9.42 10.90
CA GLU A 121 -1.65 10.50 9.93
C GLU A 121 -0.23 11.08 9.94
N ALA A 122 0.32 11.37 11.13
CA ALA A 122 1.67 11.91 11.26
C ALA A 122 2.71 10.98 10.61
N CYS A 123 2.62 9.67 10.83
CA CYS A 123 3.52 8.69 10.23
C CYS A 123 3.34 8.61 8.71
N ILE A 124 2.09 8.55 8.22
CA ILE A 124 1.78 8.49 6.78
C ILE A 124 2.33 9.72 6.06
N VAL A 125 2.10 10.92 6.59
CA VAL A 125 2.59 12.18 6.02
C VAL A 125 4.11 12.19 5.97
N ARG A 126 4.77 11.85 7.09
CA ARG A 126 6.24 11.81 7.17
C ARG A 126 6.84 10.84 6.16
N LEU A 127 6.28 9.64 6.05
CA LEU A 127 6.72 8.64 5.09
C LEU A 127 6.48 9.14 3.66
N ALA A 128 5.27 9.56 3.32
CA ALA A 128 4.93 10.01 1.97
C ALA A 128 5.83 11.15 1.45
N GLN A 129 6.32 12.02 2.34
CA GLN A 129 7.22 13.12 2.00
C GLN A 129 8.65 12.69 1.68
N MET A 130 9.17 11.67 2.38
CA MET A 130 10.62 11.42 2.42
C MET A 130 11.02 9.98 2.02
N SER A 131 10.04 9.08 1.85
CA SER A 131 10.30 7.65 1.70
C SER A 131 10.68 7.22 0.28
N ARG A 132 10.35 8.02 -0.74
CA ARG A 132 10.55 7.68 -2.16
C ARG A 132 12.00 7.32 -2.49
N ALA A 133 12.95 8.15 -2.07
CA ALA A 133 14.37 7.94 -2.38
C ALA A 133 14.94 6.71 -1.64
N VAL A 134 14.41 6.37 -0.47
CA VAL A 134 14.89 5.26 0.37
C VAL A 134 14.22 3.90 0.09
N GLY A 135 13.35 3.85 -0.92
CA GLY A 135 12.68 2.62 -1.34
C GLY A 135 11.65 2.10 -0.35
N ILE A 136 10.91 3.01 0.31
CA ILE A 136 9.79 2.65 1.18
C ILE A 136 8.51 3.22 0.57
N HIS A 137 7.50 2.38 0.36
CA HIS A 137 6.28 2.72 -0.36
C HIS A 137 5.03 2.31 0.45
N LEU A 138 3.97 3.10 0.31
CA LEU A 138 2.71 2.90 1.03
C LEU A 138 1.57 2.60 0.05
N ILE A 139 0.77 1.58 0.37
CA ILE A 139 -0.52 1.32 -0.27
C ILE A 139 -1.59 1.39 0.82
N LEU A 140 -2.36 2.46 0.80
CA LEU A 140 -3.42 2.73 1.76
C LEU A 140 -4.76 2.44 1.12
N ALA A 141 -5.51 1.51 1.67
CA ALA A 141 -6.84 1.16 1.23
C ALA A 141 -7.89 1.43 2.30
N THR A 142 -9.13 1.70 1.87
CA THR A 142 -10.29 1.83 2.76
C THR A 142 -11.58 1.59 1.99
N GLN A 143 -12.61 1.12 2.68
CA GLN A 143 -13.98 1.10 2.12
C GLN A 143 -14.84 2.29 2.56
N ARG A 144 -14.28 3.18 3.40
CA ARG A 144 -14.97 4.34 3.98
C ARG A 144 -14.36 5.63 3.42
N PRO A 145 -14.80 6.10 2.23
CA PRO A 145 -14.31 7.33 1.62
C PRO A 145 -14.87 8.58 2.31
N SER A 146 -14.51 8.81 3.57
CA SER A 146 -14.88 9.99 4.34
C SER A 146 -13.69 10.93 4.55
N VAL A 147 -13.96 12.21 4.76
CA VAL A 147 -12.94 13.24 5.02
C VAL A 147 -12.16 13.01 6.32
N ASN A 148 -12.73 12.24 7.25
CA ASN A 148 -12.08 11.87 8.51
C ASN A 148 -11.07 10.72 8.33
N VAL A 149 -11.19 9.95 7.25
CA VAL A 149 -10.27 8.85 6.90
C VAL A 149 -9.27 9.31 5.85
N ILE A 150 -9.74 9.97 4.80
CA ILE A 150 -8.95 10.51 3.70
C ILE A 150 -8.84 12.03 3.90
N THR A 151 -8.03 12.41 4.89
CA THR A 151 -7.86 13.80 5.31
C THR A 151 -7.14 14.64 4.25
N GLY A 152 -7.20 15.97 4.39
CA GLY A 152 -6.46 16.88 3.53
C GLY A 152 -4.95 16.65 3.53
N LEU A 153 -4.37 16.33 4.70
CA LEU A 153 -2.93 16.06 4.83
C LEU A 153 -2.52 14.77 4.12
N ILE A 154 -3.33 13.70 4.24
CA ILE A 154 -3.07 12.46 3.50
C ILE A 154 -3.17 12.72 2.00
N LYS A 155 -4.21 13.42 1.54
CA LYS A 155 -4.36 13.75 0.10
C LYS A 155 -3.23 14.60 -0.44
N ALA A 156 -2.73 15.55 0.34
CA ALA A 156 -1.65 16.44 -0.08
C ALA A 156 -0.33 15.70 -0.32
N ASN A 157 -0.10 14.56 0.34
CA ASN A 157 1.14 13.79 0.23
C ASN A 157 1.00 12.48 -0.58
N ILE A 158 -0.22 11.95 -0.74
CA ILE A 158 -0.51 10.76 -1.55
C ILE A 158 -1.21 11.19 -2.85
N ILE A 159 -0.39 11.39 -3.89
CA ILE A 159 -0.79 11.90 -5.20
C ILE A 159 -1.41 10.83 -6.12
N SER A 160 -0.96 9.57 -6.03
CA SER A 160 -1.50 8.47 -6.82
C SER A 160 -2.72 7.85 -6.13
N ARG A 161 -3.86 7.84 -6.81
CA ARG A 161 -5.15 7.41 -6.23
C ARG A 161 -5.89 6.49 -7.19
N ILE A 162 -6.51 5.48 -6.60
CA ILE A 162 -7.39 4.51 -7.28
C ILE A 162 -8.74 4.60 -6.58
N ALA A 163 -9.79 4.91 -7.35
CA ALA A 163 -11.17 4.85 -6.90
C ALA A 163 -11.91 3.72 -7.64
N PHE A 164 -12.49 2.79 -6.88
CA PHE A 164 -13.47 1.84 -7.38
C PHE A 164 -14.88 2.45 -7.29
N ALA A 165 -15.90 1.70 -7.71
CA ALA A 165 -17.29 2.11 -7.59
C ALA A 165 -17.63 2.55 -6.15
N VAL A 166 -18.24 3.72 -6.03
CA VAL A 166 -18.70 4.33 -4.77
C VAL A 166 -20.18 4.69 -4.85
N ALA A 167 -20.80 4.91 -3.69
CA ALA A 167 -22.23 5.16 -3.61
C ALA A 167 -22.64 6.56 -4.09
N SER A 168 -21.75 7.55 -3.98
CA SER A 168 -22.11 8.95 -4.23
C SER A 168 -21.00 9.77 -4.89
N GLN A 169 -21.40 10.90 -5.49
CA GLN A 169 -20.47 11.89 -6.02
C GLN A 169 -19.59 12.50 -4.91
N ILE A 170 -20.10 12.58 -3.68
CA ILE A 170 -19.37 13.08 -2.51
C ILE A 170 -18.20 12.14 -2.21
N ASP A 171 -18.45 10.84 -2.19
CA ASP A 171 -17.42 9.83 -1.98
C ASP A 171 -16.36 9.86 -3.08
N SER A 172 -16.79 10.02 -4.35
CA SER A 172 -15.86 10.19 -5.48
C SER A 172 -14.95 11.39 -5.27
N ARG A 173 -15.50 12.54 -4.86
CA ARG A 173 -14.73 13.76 -4.60
C ARG A 173 -13.80 13.61 -3.40
N THR A 174 -14.20 12.86 -2.38
CA THR A 174 -13.32 12.56 -1.24
C THR A 174 -12.06 11.81 -1.69
N ILE A 175 -12.18 10.90 -2.67
CA ILE A 175 -11.05 10.09 -3.15
C ILE A 175 -10.23 10.81 -4.23
N LEU A 176 -10.90 11.36 -5.25
CA LEU A 176 -10.27 11.84 -6.49
C LEU A 176 -10.21 13.37 -6.61
N ASP A 177 -10.81 14.10 -5.68
CA ASP A 177 -11.12 15.54 -5.82
C ASP A 177 -12.02 15.84 -7.04
N MET A 178 -12.64 14.81 -7.63
CA MET A 178 -13.47 14.86 -8.83
C MET A 178 -14.63 13.87 -8.73
N SER A 179 -15.70 14.10 -9.48
CA SER A 179 -16.75 13.11 -9.72
C SER A 179 -16.36 12.09 -10.79
N GLY A 180 -17.00 10.93 -10.78
CA GLY A 180 -16.87 9.92 -11.82
C GLY A 180 -16.87 8.50 -11.25
N ALA A 181 -16.38 8.30 -10.02
CA ALA A 181 -16.31 6.98 -9.42
C ALA A 181 -17.70 6.42 -9.07
N GLU A 182 -18.70 7.28 -8.86
CA GLU A 182 -20.10 6.90 -8.66
C GLU A 182 -20.78 6.30 -9.90
N LYS A 183 -20.12 6.41 -11.07
CA LYS A 183 -20.61 5.89 -12.35
C LYS A 183 -19.92 4.59 -12.80
N LEU A 184 -19.01 4.07 -11.97
CA LEU A 184 -18.32 2.81 -12.25
C LEU A 184 -19.26 1.62 -12.06
N LEU A 185 -18.98 0.54 -12.79
CA LEU A 185 -19.86 -0.63 -12.86
C LEU A 185 -19.66 -1.61 -11.69
N GLY A 186 -18.65 -1.39 -10.84
CA GLY A 186 -18.20 -2.37 -9.84
C GLY A 186 -17.32 -3.46 -10.46
N ASN A 187 -17.15 -4.59 -9.77
CA ASN A 187 -16.41 -5.77 -10.28
C ASN A 187 -15.02 -5.43 -10.85
N GLY A 188 -14.28 -4.55 -10.19
CA GLY A 188 -12.93 -4.16 -10.58
C GLY A 188 -12.83 -2.97 -11.54
N ASP A 189 -13.94 -2.41 -12.01
CA ASP A 189 -13.93 -1.15 -12.77
C ASP A 189 -13.50 0.02 -11.86
N MET A 190 -12.47 0.76 -12.28
CA MET A 190 -11.81 1.77 -11.46
C MET A 190 -11.36 3.00 -12.25
N LEU A 191 -11.18 4.10 -11.54
CA LEU A 191 -10.50 5.31 -12.00
C LEU A 191 -9.13 5.41 -11.31
N TYR A 192 -8.09 5.59 -12.11
CA TYR A 192 -6.72 5.83 -11.65
C TYR A 192 -6.28 7.25 -12.00
N ILE A 193 -5.67 7.94 -11.05
CA ILE A 193 -5.04 9.25 -11.24
C ILE A 193 -3.68 9.26 -10.55
N ASP A 194 -2.71 9.97 -11.12
CA ASP A 194 -1.44 10.31 -10.50
C ASP A 194 -1.01 11.73 -10.89
N SER A 195 0.21 12.13 -10.51
CA SER A 195 0.74 13.46 -10.83
C SER A 195 1.02 13.69 -12.32
N GLU A 196 1.14 12.64 -13.13
CA GLU A 196 1.47 12.73 -14.55
C GLU A 196 0.20 12.76 -15.41
N ILE A 197 -0.84 12.05 -14.97
CA ILE A 197 -2.10 11.88 -15.69
C ILE A 197 -3.09 12.94 -15.16
N GLY A 198 -3.09 14.13 -15.77
CA GLY A 198 -3.95 15.27 -15.37
C GLY A 198 -5.47 15.04 -15.42
N LYS A 199 -5.95 13.86 -15.83
CA LYS A 199 -7.36 13.42 -15.76
C LYS A 199 -7.45 11.95 -15.37
N PRO A 200 -8.43 11.51 -14.55
CA PRO A 200 -8.55 10.11 -14.19
C PRO A 200 -8.69 9.20 -15.42
N LYS A 201 -7.88 8.15 -15.49
CA LYS A 201 -7.95 7.08 -16.49
C LYS A 201 -8.86 5.97 -15.97
N ARG A 202 -9.86 5.58 -16.74
CA ARG A 202 -10.68 4.40 -16.45
C ARG A 202 -9.93 3.13 -16.81
N ILE A 203 -9.91 2.18 -15.90
CA ILE A 203 -9.19 0.90 -16.02
C ILE A 203 -10.10 -0.21 -15.52
N GLN A 204 -10.13 -1.34 -16.24
CA GLN A 204 -10.73 -2.56 -15.74
C GLN A 204 -9.67 -3.36 -14.99
N GLY A 205 -9.91 -3.62 -13.70
CA GLY A 205 -9.03 -4.41 -12.85
C GLY A 205 -8.95 -5.88 -13.28
N VAL A 206 -7.80 -6.48 -13.02
CA VAL A 206 -7.58 -7.91 -13.22
C VAL A 206 -8.21 -8.69 -12.08
N TYR A 207 -8.91 -9.76 -12.42
CA TYR A 207 -9.47 -10.70 -11.44
C TYR A 207 -8.43 -11.75 -11.06
N VAL A 208 -8.34 -12.03 -9.76
CA VAL A 208 -7.63 -13.18 -9.23
C VAL A 208 -8.51 -13.90 -8.22
N SER A 209 -8.60 -15.21 -8.35
CA SER A 209 -9.36 -16.06 -7.44
C SER A 209 -8.57 -16.38 -6.17
N GLU A 210 -9.27 -16.69 -5.09
CA GLU A 210 -8.62 -17.18 -3.87
C GLU A 210 -7.79 -18.45 -4.10
N LYS A 211 -8.23 -19.32 -5.04
CA LYS A 211 -7.50 -20.54 -5.39
C LYS A 211 -6.14 -20.21 -5.98
N GLU A 212 -6.07 -19.23 -6.88
CA GLU A 212 -4.80 -18.76 -7.45
C GLU A 212 -3.90 -18.16 -6.36
N ILE A 213 -4.44 -17.32 -5.47
CA ILE A 213 -3.69 -16.75 -4.34
C ILE A 213 -3.10 -17.85 -3.46
N ARG A 214 -3.91 -18.86 -3.10
CA ARG A 214 -3.45 -19.99 -2.27
C ARG A 214 -2.38 -20.83 -2.97
N ASN A 215 -2.53 -21.08 -4.26
CA ASN A 215 -1.54 -21.85 -5.02
C ASN A 215 -0.19 -21.11 -5.10
N ILE A 216 -0.23 -19.80 -5.38
CA ILE A 216 0.99 -18.98 -5.49
C ILE A 216 1.67 -18.85 -4.13
N THR A 217 0.90 -18.51 -3.07
CA THR A 217 1.47 -18.38 -1.73
C THR A 217 1.98 -19.72 -1.19
N GLY A 218 1.31 -20.83 -1.51
CA GLY A 218 1.77 -22.20 -1.19
C GLY A 218 3.11 -22.51 -1.85
N TYR A 219 3.21 -22.32 -3.17
CA TYR A 219 4.46 -22.51 -3.91
C TYR A 219 5.61 -21.67 -3.34
N ILE A 220 5.38 -20.39 -3.05
CA ILE A 220 6.42 -19.50 -2.51
C ILE A 220 6.91 -19.98 -1.13
N LYS A 221 5.99 -20.42 -0.25
CA LYS A 221 6.35 -20.93 1.09
C LYS A 221 7.24 -22.18 1.02
N GLU A 222 7.09 -23.00 -0.01
CA GLU A 222 7.93 -24.18 -0.22
C GLU A 222 9.36 -23.83 -0.68
N GLN A 223 9.58 -22.61 -1.20
CA GLN A 223 10.89 -22.17 -1.67
C GLN A 223 11.78 -21.58 -0.55
N GLY A 224 11.23 -21.29 0.64
CA GLY A 224 11.96 -20.74 1.79
C GLY A 224 11.12 -19.85 2.69
#